data_AF-A0A0Q6A2R3-F1
#
_entry.id   AF-A0A0Q6A2R3-F1
#
_cell.length_a   1.000
_cell.length_b   1.000
_cell.length_c   1.000
_cell.angle_alpha   90.00
_cell.angle_beta   90.00
_cell.angle_gamma   90.00
#
_symmetry.space_group_name_H-M   'P 1'
#
loop_
_entity.id
_entity.type
_entity.pdbx_description
1 polymer ?
#
loop_
_entity_poly.entity_id
_entity_poly.type
_entity_poly.pdbx_seq_one_letter_code
_entity_poly.pdbx_strand_id
1 'polypeptide(L)'
;MKIEITTFVLAFLFVALSCEMKKNDSISSPGKIESKKSTMMQKEEDNISILKNSMLEYMEIANPSYTKIDVEECAKILNNYVSEISNSGSKDEGMEIVKITVEKLNKLNEKCDFELIETSEREQIAEIIILESSKKGYNKPEEDITEAWREW
;
A
#
# COMPACT_ATOMS: atom_id res chain seq x y z
N MET A 1 -21.15 32.81 -40.25
CA MET A 1 -22.37 32.19 -39.71
C MET A 1 -22.05 31.77 -38.28
N LYS A 2 -22.63 32.43 -37.27
CA LYS A 2 -22.37 32.16 -35.85
C LYS A 2 -23.37 31.11 -35.37
N ILE A 3 -22.90 30.03 -34.78
CA ILE A 3 -23.73 28.98 -34.19
C ILE A 3 -23.68 29.18 -32.68
N GLU A 4 -24.81 29.57 -32.10
CA GLU A 4 -24.98 29.66 -30.65
C GLU A 4 -25.41 28.30 -30.12
N ILE A 5 -24.63 27.74 -29.18
CA ILE A 5 -24.95 26.49 -28.50
C ILE A 5 -25.60 26.87 -27.16
N THR A 6 -26.91 26.67 -27.08
CA THR A 6 -27.71 26.85 -25.89
C THR A 6 -27.45 25.72 -24.89
N THR A 7 -26.98 26.08 -23.69
CA THR A 7 -26.79 25.20 -22.54
C THR A 7 -28.13 24.69 -22.00
N PHE A 8 -28.31 23.36 -21.97
CA PHE A 8 -29.38 22.68 -21.26
C PHE A 8 -28.94 22.41 -19.81
N VAL A 9 -29.66 22.99 -18.83
CA VAL A 9 -29.50 22.68 -17.41
C VAL A 9 -30.45 21.55 -17.05
N LEU A 10 -29.90 20.37 -16.73
CA LEU A 10 -30.67 19.22 -16.24
C LEU A 10 -30.81 19.33 -14.71
N ALA A 11 -32.01 19.59 -14.21
CA ALA A 11 -32.31 19.60 -12.79
C ALA A 11 -32.62 18.17 -12.31
N PHE A 12 -31.75 17.60 -11.47
CA PHE A 12 -32.01 16.34 -10.77
C PHE A 12 -32.80 16.62 -9.48
N LEU A 13 -34.07 16.23 -9.46
CA LEU A 13 -34.91 16.17 -8.26
C LEU A 13 -34.58 14.89 -7.48
N PHE A 14 -33.88 15.04 -6.35
CA PHE A 14 -33.74 13.96 -5.36
C PHE A 14 -35.00 13.90 -4.49
N VAL A 15 -35.81 12.86 -4.67
CA VAL A 15 -36.87 12.51 -3.72
C VAL A 15 -36.30 11.49 -2.74
N ALA A 16 -36.00 11.92 -1.52
CA ALA A 16 -35.62 11.04 -0.43
C ALA A 16 -36.86 10.35 0.14
N LEU A 17 -36.94 9.04 -0.03
CA LEU A 17 -37.82 8.15 0.72
C LEU A 17 -36.93 7.36 1.69
N SER A 18 -37.04 7.64 2.98
CA SER A 18 -36.75 6.63 4.00
C SER A 18 -37.59 6.82 5.24
N CYS A 19 -38.17 5.68 5.61
CA CYS A 19 -39.15 5.38 6.64
C CYS A 19 -38.98 6.06 8.01
N GLU A 20 -40.12 6.48 8.55
CA GLU A 20 -40.39 6.67 9.98
C GLU A 20 -40.28 5.36 10.77
N MET A 21 -39.67 5.41 11.96
CA MET A 21 -40.05 4.62 13.13
C MET A 21 -40.14 5.55 14.36
N LYS A 22 -41.22 5.41 15.13
CA LYS A 22 -41.65 6.29 16.24
C LYS A 22 -41.10 5.86 17.62
N LYS A 23 -40.63 6.88 18.36
CA LYS A 23 -40.84 7.28 19.79
C LYS A 23 -40.74 6.27 20.95
N ASN A 24 -39.99 6.65 22.01
CA ASN A 24 -40.56 7.23 23.25
C ASN A 24 -39.49 7.80 24.23
N ASP A 25 -39.96 8.72 25.08
CA ASP A 25 -39.27 9.79 25.83
C ASP A 25 -38.60 9.41 27.17
N SER A 26 -37.60 10.22 27.62
CA SER A 26 -37.60 10.96 28.91
C SER A 26 -36.30 11.76 29.21
N ILE A 27 -36.44 13.11 29.29
CA ILE A 27 -36.00 14.08 30.35
C ILE A 27 -34.78 13.66 31.23
N SER A 28 -33.69 14.41 31.51
CA SER A 28 -33.41 15.87 31.66
C SER A 28 -31.89 16.19 31.79
N SER A 29 -31.43 17.26 31.10
CA SER A 29 -30.45 18.33 31.47
C SER A 29 -29.01 18.05 31.97
N PRO A 30 -28.07 19.04 31.98
CA PRO A 30 -26.87 19.00 31.15
C PRO A 30 -25.56 18.95 31.96
N GLY A 31 -24.62 18.11 31.55
CA GLY A 31 -23.26 18.09 32.10
C GLY A 31 -22.23 18.05 30.97
N LYS A 32 -21.53 19.17 30.76
CA LYS A 32 -20.22 19.17 30.08
C LYS A 32 -19.32 18.21 30.86
N ILE A 33 -18.95 17.09 30.24
CA ILE A 33 -17.77 16.33 30.64
C ILE A 33 -16.90 16.24 29.40
N GLU A 34 -15.75 16.88 29.53
CA GLU A 34 -14.69 17.03 28.56
C GLU A 34 -14.41 15.69 27.86
N SER A 35 -14.43 15.70 26.53
CA SER A 35 -13.85 14.62 25.76
C SER A 35 -12.35 14.59 26.03
N LYS A 36 -11.92 13.78 27.00
CA LYS A 36 -10.59 13.18 26.95
C LYS A 36 -10.58 12.27 25.72
N LYS A 37 -10.25 12.87 24.58
CA LYS A 37 -9.75 12.16 23.42
C LYS A 37 -8.42 11.55 23.87
N SER A 38 -8.51 10.34 24.40
CA SER A 38 -7.36 9.47 24.59
C SER A 38 -6.79 9.23 23.21
N THR A 39 -5.77 9.98 22.86
CA THR A 39 -4.99 9.81 21.64
C THR A 39 -4.27 8.47 21.74
N MET A 40 -4.94 7.38 21.35
CA MET A 40 -4.25 6.19 20.88
C MET A 40 -3.55 6.58 19.57
N MET A 41 -2.24 6.77 19.64
CA MET A 41 -1.39 6.71 18.46
C MET A 41 -1.56 5.31 17.87
N GLN A 42 -2.41 5.15 16.87
CA GLN A 42 -2.23 4.09 15.91
C GLN A 42 -0.89 4.36 15.25
N LYS A 43 0.11 3.52 15.59
CA LYS A 43 1.37 3.47 14.86
C LYS A 43 0.97 3.06 13.45
N GLU A 44 1.01 4.00 12.51
CA GLU A 44 0.80 3.69 11.09
C GLU A 44 1.91 2.71 10.71
N GLU A 45 1.56 1.43 10.54
CA GLU A 45 2.52 0.40 10.16
C GLU A 45 2.93 0.66 8.71
N ASP A 46 4.24 0.64 8.44
CA ASP A 46 4.73 0.75 7.08
C ASP A 46 4.45 -0.54 6.28
N ASN A 47 4.32 -0.40 4.96
CA ASN A 47 3.98 -1.52 4.06
C ASN A 47 4.96 -2.70 4.16
N ILE A 48 6.23 -2.45 4.52
CA ILE A 48 7.23 -3.52 4.68
C ILE A 48 6.92 -4.34 5.94
N SER A 49 6.51 -3.69 7.03
CA SER A 49 6.07 -4.35 8.25
C SER A 49 4.82 -5.19 8.01
N ILE A 50 3.87 -4.68 7.22
CA ILE A 50 2.66 -5.42 6.83
C ILE A 50 3.02 -6.69 6.04
N LEU A 51 3.81 -6.55 4.97
CA LEU A 51 4.30 -7.69 4.17
C LEU A 51 5.03 -8.71 5.03
N LYS A 52 5.95 -8.25 5.87
CA LYS A 52 6.71 -9.12 6.76
C LYS A 52 5.80 -9.92 7.69
N ASN A 53 4.82 -9.26 8.30
CA ASN A 53 3.90 -9.90 9.23
C ASN A 53 3.03 -10.94 8.51
N SER A 54 2.53 -10.64 7.30
CA SER A 54 1.73 -11.60 6.53
C SER A 54 2.54 -12.85 6.15
N MET A 55 3.81 -12.70 5.76
CA MET A 55 4.70 -13.82 5.48
C MET A 55 4.93 -14.69 6.73
N LEU A 56 5.15 -14.07 7.90
CA LEU A 56 5.32 -14.80 9.16
C LEU A 56 4.04 -15.53 9.58
N GLU A 57 2.88 -14.92 9.41
CA GLU A 57 1.58 -15.55 9.70
C GLU A 57 1.33 -16.75 8.77
N TYR A 58 1.68 -16.63 7.49
CA TYR A 58 1.56 -17.73 6.53
C TYR A 58 2.42 -18.94 6.94
N MET A 59 3.63 -18.71 7.48
CA MET A 59 4.49 -19.78 7.96
C MET A 59 3.82 -20.68 9.01
N GLU A 60 3.03 -20.09 9.92
CA GLU A 60 2.31 -20.81 10.98
C GLU A 60 1.18 -21.70 10.43
N ILE A 61 0.66 -21.39 9.24
CA ILE A 61 -0.48 -22.07 8.62
C ILE A 61 -0.03 -23.11 7.59
N ALA A 62 0.95 -22.75 6.76
CA ALA A 62 1.32 -23.51 5.56
C ALA A 62 2.63 -24.29 5.71
N ASN A 63 3.47 -23.96 6.70
CA ASN A 63 4.78 -24.57 6.91
C ASN A 63 5.63 -24.65 5.61
N PRO A 64 5.91 -23.51 4.96
CA PRO A 64 6.71 -23.45 3.75
C PRO A 64 8.18 -23.83 4.02
N SER A 65 8.96 -24.02 2.96
CA SER A 65 10.38 -24.37 3.06
C SER A 65 11.27 -23.20 3.50
N TYR A 66 10.86 -21.95 3.24
CA TYR A 66 11.60 -20.77 3.65
C TYR A 66 11.54 -20.53 5.16
N THR A 67 12.54 -19.81 5.68
CA THR A 67 12.68 -19.57 7.11
C THR A 67 12.35 -18.13 7.47
N LYS A 68 12.20 -17.88 8.78
CA LYS A 68 12.09 -16.51 9.31
C LYS A 68 13.29 -15.64 8.92
N ILE A 69 14.48 -16.22 8.75
CA ILE A 69 15.67 -15.48 8.34
C ILE A 69 15.49 -14.96 6.90
N ASP A 70 14.88 -15.74 6.02
CA ASP A 70 14.62 -15.35 4.63
C ASP A 70 13.57 -14.23 4.56
N VAL A 71 12.53 -14.29 5.41
CA VAL A 71 11.55 -13.20 5.56
C VAL A 71 12.20 -11.90 6.04
N GLU A 72 13.09 -11.99 7.04
CA GLU A 72 13.85 -10.83 7.53
C GLU A 72 14.81 -10.28 6.46
N GLU A 73 15.40 -11.15 5.63
CA GLU A 73 16.24 -10.77 4.51
C GLU A 73 15.45 -10.02 3.42
N CYS A 74 14.24 -10.50 3.10
CA CYS A 74 13.31 -9.80 2.20
C CYS A 74 13.00 -8.39 2.71
N ALA A 75 12.56 -8.28 3.97
CA ALA A 75 12.27 -6.99 4.60
C ALA A 75 13.49 -6.06 4.62
N LYS A 76 14.69 -6.60 4.83
CA LYS A 76 15.94 -5.82 4.79
C LYS A 76 16.25 -5.31 3.39
N ILE A 77 16.07 -6.11 2.34
CA ILE A 77 16.25 -5.68 0.95
C ILE A 77 15.33 -4.50 0.64
N LEU A 78 14.07 -4.58 1.03
CA LEU A 78 13.09 -3.50 0.81
C LEU A 78 13.43 -2.25 1.63
N ASN A 79 13.82 -2.38 2.90
CA ASN A 79 14.24 -1.23 3.71
C ASN A 79 15.47 -0.52 3.12
N ASN A 80 16.44 -1.28 2.60
CA ASN A 80 17.59 -0.71 1.91
C ASN A 80 17.14 0.04 0.65
N TYR A 81 16.23 -0.54 -0.13
CA TYR A 81 15.64 0.11 -1.29
C TYR A 81 15.00 1.46 -0.92
N VAL A 82 14.13 1.51 0.10
CA VAL A 82 13.49 2.76 0.55
C VAL A 82 14.53 3.82 0.93
N SER A 83 15.59 3.39 1.62
CA SER A 83 16.68 4.29 1.99
C SER A 83 17.44 4.80 0.76
N GLU A 84 17.86 3.91 -0.14
CA GLU A 84 18.64 4.24 -1.34
C GLU A 84 17.84 5.12 -2.31
N ILE A 85 16.60 4.74 -2.64
CA ILE A 85 15.75 5.50 -3.57
C ILE A 85 15.44 6.90 -3.05
N SER A 86 15.23 7.06 -1.73
CA SER A 86 15.01 8.38 -1.13
C SER A 86 16.20 9.33 -1.32
N ASN A 87 17.42 8.79 -1.28
CA ASN A 87 18.67 9.54 -1.37
C ASN A 87 19.20 9.72 -2.81
N SER A 88 18.65 9.00 -3.78
CA SER A 88 19.05 9.11 -5.19
C SER A 88 18.85 10.52 -5.76
N GLY A 89 19.73 10.93 -6.66
CA GLY A 89 19.76 12.27 -7.25
C GLY A 89 19.08 12.38 -8.62
N SER A 90 18.79 11.27 -9.28
CA SER A 90 18.24 11.25 -10.65
C SER A 90 17.38 10.02 -10.93
N LYS A 91 16.54 10.11 -11.97
CA LYS A 91 15.72 8.97 -12.42
C LYS A 91 16.59 7.78 -12.84
N ASP A 92 17.69 8.01 -13.55
CA ASP A 92 18.57 6.93 -14.03
C ASP A 92 19.21 6.18 -12.85
N GLU A 93 19.69 6.91 -11.84
CA GLU A 93 20.18 6.31 -10.59
C GLU A 93 19.07 5.55 -9.86
N GLY A 94 17.86 6.11 -9.80
CA GLY A 94 16.70 5.45 -9.22
C GLY A 94 16.33 4.14 -9.92
N MET A 95 16.38 4.09 -11.25
CA MET A 95 16.10 2.86 -12.00
C MET A 95 17.19 1.80 -11.82
N GLU A 96 18.45 2.19 -11.65
CA GLU A 96 19.51 1.23 -11.29
C GLU A 96 19.28 0.65 -9.88
N ILE A 97 18.85 1.46 -8.92
CA ILE A 97 18.48 1.00 -7.57
C ILE A 97 17.30 0.01 -7.63
N VAL A 98 16.27 0.31 -8.44
CA VAL A 98 15.11 -0.58 -8.66
C VAL A 98 15.58 -1.92 -9.22
N LYS A 99 16.36 -1.92 -10.30
CA LYS A 99 16.90 -3.13 -10.91
C LYS A 99 17.69 -3.97 -9.90
N ILE A 100 18.64 -3.37 -9.19
CA ILE A 100 19.46 -4.06 -8.19
C ILE A 100 18.59 -4.67 -7.09
N THR A 101 17.53 -3.97 -6.68
CA THR A 101 16.58 -4.46 -5.67
C THR A 101 15.84 -5.69 -6.17
N VAL A 102 15.28 -5.63 -7.39
CA VAL A 102 14.55 -6.77 -7.99
C VAL A 102 15.49 -7.97 -8.17
N GLU A 103 16.72 -7.78 -8.67
CA GLU A 103 17.68 -8.86 -8.82
C GLU A 103 18.08 -9.51 -7.49
N LYS A 104 18.14 -8.73 -6.38
CA LYS A 104 18.37 -9.29 -5.03
C LYS A 104 17.17 -10.12 -4.57
N LEU A 105 15.95 -9.67 -4.85
CA LEU A 105 14.72 -10.39 -4.52
C LEU A 105 14.60 -11.69 -5.33
N ASN A 106 14.94 -11.68 -6.63
CA ASN A 106 14.98 -12.89 -7.45
C ASN A 106 15.92 -13.93 -6.83
N LYS A 107 17.15 -13.53 -6.49
CA LYS A 107 18.15 -14.43 -5.87
C LYS A 107 17.70 -14.98 -4.52
N LEU A 108 17.04 -14.15 -3.71
CA LEU A 108 16.49 -14.59 -2.43
C LEU A 108 15.35 -15.60 -2.64
N ASN A 109 14.47 -15.35 -3.61
CA ASN A 109 13.39 -16.27 -3.93
C ASN A 109 13.91 -17.60 -4.48
N GLU A 110 14.90 -17.56 -5.39
CA GLU A 110 15.58 -18.74 -5.93
C GLU A 110 16.23 -19.58 -4.81
N LYS A 111 16.89 -18.93 -3.84
CA LYS A 111 17.45 -19.61 -2.65
C LYS A 111 16.38 -20.32 -1.81
N CYS A 112 15.13 -19.86 -1.89
CA CYS A 112 13.97 -20.41 -1.18
C CYS A 112 13.12 -21.34 -2.06
N ASP A 113 13.71 -21.93 -3.10
CA ASP A 113 13.01 -22.81 -4.06
C ASP A 113 11.74 -22.17 -4.66
N PHE A 114 11.75 -20.84 -4.81
CA PHE A 114 10.66 -19.99 -5.30
C PHE A 114 9.39 -19.94 -4.42
N GLU A 115 9.42 -20.47 -3.19
CA GLU A 115 8.26 -20.44 -2.29
C GLU A 115 8.14 -19.15 -1.47
N LEU A 116 9.14 -18.26 -1.47
CA LEU A 116 9.14 -17.05 -0.62
C LEU A 116 8.26 -15.94 -1.20
N ILE A 117 8.32 -15.71 -2.51
CA ILE A 117 7.59 -14.65 -3.20
C ILE A 117 6.54 -15.30 -4.09
N GLU A 118 5.32 -15.42 -3.55
CA GLU A 118 4.14 -15.91 -4.26
C GLU A 118 3.31 -14.75 -4.82
N THR A 119 2.10 -15.05 -5.31
CA THR A 119 1.23 -14.04 -5.95
C THR A 119 0.93 -12.83 -5.04
N SER A 120 0.64 -13.06 -3.76
CA SER A 120 0.33 -12.00 -2.79
C SER A 120 1.53 -11.11 -2.48
N GLU A 121 2.68 -11.73 -2.25
CA GLU A 121 3.94 -11.06 -1.93
C GLU A 121 4.43 -10.28 -3.15
N ARG A 122 4.27 -10.84 -4.37
CA ARG A 122 4.63 -10.17 -5.62
C ARG A 122 3.96 -8.81 -5.73
N GLU A 123 2.65 -8.77 -5.51
CA GLU A 123 1.85 -7.55 -5.64
C GLU A 123 2.26 -6.50 -4.60
N GLN A 124 2.43 -6.90 -3.34
CA GLN A 124 2.85 -5.99 -2.27
C GLN A 124 4.28 -5.46 -2.46
N ILE A 125 5.22 -6.32 -2.88
CA ILE A 125 6.61 -5.92 -3.16
C ILE A 125 6.65 -4.92 -4.31
N ALA A 126 5.94 -5.20 -5.40
CA ALA A 126 5.87 -4.29 -6.54
C ALA A 126 5.27 -2.93 -6.12
N GLU A 127 4.19 -2.93 -5.34
CA GLU A 127 3.56 -1.72 -4.82
C GLU A 127 4.52 -0.89 -3.96
N ILE A 128 5.27 -1.52 -3.04
CA ILE A 128 6.29 -0.83 -2.23
C ILE A 128 7.32 -0.16 -3.13
N ILE A 129 7.84 -0.88 -4.13
CA ILE A 129 8.87 -0.35 -5.03
C ILE A 129 8.32 0.83 -5.84
N ILE A 130 7.19 0.64 -6.51
CA ILE A 130 6.53 1.64 -7.36
C ILE A 130 6.18 2.89 -6.56
N LEU A 131 5.65 2.73 -5.35
CA LEU A 131 5.22 3.84 -4.50
C LEU A 131 6.41 4.73 -4.11
N GLU A 132 7.49 4.16 -3.57
CA GLU A 132 8.63 4.97 -3.13
C GLU A 132 9.37 5.65 -4.29
N SER A 133 9.49 4.98 -5.44
CA SER A 133 10.04 5.60 -6.64
C SER A 133 9.13 6.71 -7.20
N SER A 134 7.80 6.56 -7.10
CA SER A 134 6.85 7.59 -7.52
C SER A 134 6.91 8.83 -6.62
N LYS A 135 7.18 8.68 -5.32
CA LYS A 135 7.41 9.80 -4.40
C LYS A 135 8.63 10.65 -4.80
N LYS A 136 9.60 10.06 -5.50
CA LYS A 136 10.75 10.76 -6.10
C LYS A 136 10.44 11.38 -7.46
N GLY A 137 9.26 11.10 -8.02
CA GLY A 137 8.85 11.55 -9.35
C GLY A 137 9.48 10.76 -10.50
N TYR A 138 9.99 9.55 -10.24
CA TYR A 138 10.69 8.77 -11.27
C TYR A 138 9.75 7.93 -12.15
N ASN A 139 8.57 7.62 -11.66
CA ASN A 139 7.52 6.90 -12.36
C ASN A 139 6.14 7.43 -11.95
N LYS A 140 5.12 7.08 -12.73
CA LYS A 140 3.73 7.26 -12.29
C LYS A 140 3.32 6.15 -11.31
N PRO A 141 2.38 6.39 -10.39
CA PRO A 141 1.91 5.36 -9.45
C PRO A 141 1.37 4.08 -10.12
N GLU A 142 0.86 4.17 -11.35
CA GLU A 142 0.35 3.04 -12.13
C GLU A 142 1.40 2.37 -13.05
N GLU A 143 2.62 2.91 -13.11
CA GLU A 143 3.70 2.41 -13.97
C GLU A 143 4.51 1.35 -13.21
N ASP A 144 4.40 0.09 -13.64
CA ASP A 144 5.17 -1.01 -13.07
C ASP A 144 6.61 -0.99 -13.59
N ILE A 145 7.48 -0.35 -12.81
CA ILE A 145 8.91 -0.24 -13.09
C ILE A 145 9.70 -1.51 -12.75
N THR A 146 9.07 -2.56 -12.25
CA THR A 146 9.78 -3.77 -11.80
C THR A 146 9.75 -4.90 -12.83
N GLU A 147 8.76 -4.88 -13.72
CA GLU A 147 8.42 -5.98 -14.63
C GLU A 147 9.60 -6.44 -15.49
N ALA A 148 10.44 -5.51 -15.96
CA ALA A 148 11.57 -5.82 -16.84
C ALA A 148 12.65 -6.71 -16.20
N TRP A 149 12.67 -6.83 -14.87
CA TRP A 149 13.70 -7.57 -14.12
C TRP A 149 13.14 -8.67 -13.24
N ARG A 150 11.81 -8.80 -13.12
CA ARG A 150 11.19 -9.81 -12.25
C ARG A 150 11.28 -11.21 -12.84
N GLU A 151 11.56 -12.16 -11.95
CA GLU A 151 11.52 -13.60 -12.23
C GLU A 151 10.45 -14.33 -11.38
N TRP A 152 9.63 -13.58 -10.64
CA TRP A 152 8.55 -14.02 -9.73
C TRP A 152 7.21 -13.31 -10.01
#